data_AF-A0A6A1YZK8-F1
#
_entry.id   AF-A0A6A1YZK8-F1
#
_cell.length_a   1.000
_cell.length_b   1.000
_cell.length_c   1.000
_cell.angle_alpha   90.00
_cell.angle_beta   90.00
_cell.angle_gamma   90.00
#
_symmetry.space_group_name_H-M   'P 1'
#
loop_
_entity.id
_entity.type
_entity.pdbx_description
1 polymer ?
#
loop_
_entity_poly.entity_id
_entity_poly.type
_entity_poly.pdbx_seq_one_letter_code
_entity_poly.pdbx_strand_id
1 'polypeptide(L)' 'MKAWKISGSIVLILFIVISIFLCVRKVDGAGVVQTPEMRNITLIIWGVFGLIILIGYLIWLAVLKHSK' A
#
# COMPACT_ATOMS: atom_id res chain seq x y z
N MET A 1 -14.13 11.99 -10.78
CA MET A 1 -14.63 10.64 -10.46
C MET A 1 -13.98 9.50 -11.27
N LYS A 2 -13.98 9.50 -12.61
CA LYS A 2 -13.33 8.42 -13.41
C LYS A 2 -11.83 8.29 -13.11
N ALA A 3 -11.08 9.40 -13.15
CA ALA A 3 -9.64 9.42 -12.86
C ALA A 3 -9.29 8.93 -11.44
N TRP A 4 -10.03 9.38 -10.42
CA TRP A 4 -9.87 8.93 -9.03
C TRP A 4 -10.06 7.42 -8.88
N LYS A 5 -11.07 6.84 -9.54
CA LYS A 5 -11.32 5.39 -9.52
C LYS A 5 -10.19 4.62 -10.20
N ILE A 6 -9.77 5.03 -11.40
CA ILE A 6 -8.73 4.32 -12.16
C ILE A 6 -7.40 4.36 -11.42
N SER A 7 -6.97 5.55 -10.99
CA SER A 7 -5.72 5.71 -10.24
C SER A 7 -5.74 4.96 -8.90
N GLY A 8 -6.86 5.05 -8.16
CA GLY A 8 -7.05 4.31 -6.92
C GLY A 8 -6.95 2.79 -7.11
N SER A 9 -7.57 2.26 -8.17
CA SER A 9 -7.46 0.82 -8.51
C SER A 9 -6.02 0.40 -8.83
N ILE A 10 -5.28 1.21 -9.60
CA ILE A 10 -3.88 0.92 -9.93
C ILE A 10 -3.02 0.88 -8.66
N VAL A 11 -3.17 1.88 -7.79
CA VAL A 11 -2.43 1.96 -6.53
C VAL A 11 -2.79 0.79 -5.61
N LEU A 12 -4.06 0.41 -5.53
CA LEU A 12 -4.52 -0.73 -4.74
C LEU A 12 -3.90 -2.05 -5.24
N ILE A 13 -3.89 -2.27 -6.56
CA ILE A 13 -3.28 -3.46 -7.16
C ILE A 13 -1.79 -3.51 -6.85
N LEU A 14 -1.05 -2.40 -7.04
CA LEU A 14 0.36 -2.34 -6.70
C LEU A 14 0.60 -2.62 -5.22
N PHE A 15 -0.25 -2.08 -4.34
CA PHE A 15 -0.16 -2.31 -2.91
C PHE A 15 -0.29 -3.80 -2.55
N ILE A 16 -1.26 -4.49 -3.16
CA ILE A 16 -1.50 -5.92 -2.96
C ILE A 16 -0.33 -6.75 -3.51
N VAL A 17 0.14 -6.46 -4.72
CA VAL A 17 1.25 -7.19 -5.36
C VAL A 17 2.51 -7.10 -4.51
N ILE A 18 2.85 -5.90 -4.02
CA ILE A 18 4.01 -5.69 -3.15
C ILE A 18 3.80 -6.40 -1.81
N SER A 19 2.59 -6.37 -1.24
CA SER A 19 2.29 -7.09 0.01
C SER A 19 2.51 -8.60 -0.13
N ILE A 20 2.04 -9.20 -1.23
CA ILE A 20 2.26 -10.61 -1.53
C ILE A 20 3.76 -10.89 -1.68
N PHE A 21 4.48 -10.05 -2.43
CA PHE A 21 5.93 -10.18 -2.60
C PHE A 21 6.67 -10.15 -1.26
N LEU A 22 6.31 -9.22 -0.36
CA LEU A 22 6.89 -9.13 0.98
C LEU A 22 6.56 -10.36 1.85
N CYS A 23 5.41 -11.00 1.65
CA CYS A 23 5.04 -12.23 2.34
C CYS A 23 5.84 -13.45 1.86
N VAL A 24 6.14 -13.56 0.57
CA VAL A 24 6.78 -14.76 -0.01
C VAL A 24 8.30 -14.68 -0.08
N ARG A 25 8.89 -13.48 0.00
CA ARG A 25 10.35 -13.32 -0.06
C ARG A 25 11.05 -13.99 1.13
N LYS A 26 12.19 -14.63 0.85
CA LYS A 26 13.04 -15.30 1.86
C LYS A 26 14.13 -14.40 2.42
N VAL A 27 14.64 -13.49 1.59
CA VAL A 27 15.70 -12.54 1.94
C VAL A 27 15.23 -11.13 1.66
N ASP A 28 15.75 -10.17 2.42
CA ASP A 28 15.52 -8.76 2.15
C ASP A 28 16.57 -8.14 1.21
N GLY A 29 16.49 -6.83 0.99
CA GLY A 29 17.40 -6.11 0.10
C GLY A 29 18.85 -6.04 0.60
N ALA A 30 19.10 -6.36 1.87
CA ALA A 30 20.44 -6.46 2.45
C ALA A 30 20.95 -7.91 2.49
N GLY A 31 20.17 -8.88 1.98
CA GLY A 31 20.51 -10.30 2.01
C GLY A 31 20.20 -10.97 3.35
N VAL A 32 19.49 -10.30 4.26
CA VAL A 32 19.14 -10.88 5.57
C VAL A 32 17.93 -11.79 5.42
N VAL A 33 18.01 -12.99 5.99
CA VAL A 33 16.91 -13.95 6.00
C VAL A 33 15.74 -13.40 6.80
N GLN A 34 14.57 -13.35 6.19
CA GLN A 34 13.34 -12.87 6.82
C GLN A 34 12.75 -13.93 7.74
N THR A 35 12.85 -13.69 9.06
CA THR A 35 12.12 -14.44 10.08
C THR A 35 10.63 -14.04 10.07
N PRO A 36 9.73 -14.87 10.64
CA PRO A 36 8.32 -14.53 10.74
C PRO A 36 8.06 -13.17 11.44
N GLU A 37 8.84 -12.86 12.47
CA GLU A 37 8.75 -11.62 13.23
C GLU A 37 9.15 -10.40 12.37
N MET A 38 10.30 -10.47 11.68
CA MET A 38 10.76 -9.40 10.79
C MET A 38 9.82 -9.19 9.60
N ARG A 39 9.19 -10.26 9.12
CA ARG A 39 8.19 -10.18 8.05
C ARG A 39 6.97 -9.41 8.52
N ASN A 40 6.46 -9.70 9.72
CA ASN A 40 5.33 -8.98 10.29
C ASN A 40 5.67 -7.49 10.48
N ILE A 41 6.86 -7.16 10.98
CA ILE A 41 7.32 -5.77 11.11
C ILE A 41 7.36 -5.09 9.73
N THR A 42 7.91 -5.76 8.72
CA THR A 42 7.96 -5.25 7.35
C THR A 42 6.56 -4.96 6.81
N LEU A 43 5.60 -5.86 7.04
CA LEU A 43 4.21 -5.70 6.62
C LEU A 43 3.49 -4.59 7.38
N ILE A 44 3.78 -4.40 8.68
CA ILE A 44 3.25 -3.29 9.47
C ILE A 44 3.75 -1.96 8.90
N ILE A 45 5.05 -1.83 8.65
CA ILE A 45 5.65 -0.62 8.05
C ILE A 45 5.00 -0.35 6.68
N TRP A 46 4.89 -1.37 5.84
CA TRP A 46 4.20 -1.28 4.55
C TRP A 46 2.74 -0.85 4.69
N GLY A 47 2.02 -1.40 5.67
CA GLY A 47 0.65 -1.03 6.02
C GLY A 47 0.50 0.43 6.42
N VAL A 48 1.43 0.98 7.20
CA VAL A 48 1.43 2.40 7.58
C VAL A 48 1.57 3.29 6.35
N PHE A 49 2.47 2.97 5.41
CA PHE A 49 2.56 3.70 4.15
C PHE A 49 1.26 3.61 3.33
N GLY A 50 0.66 2.42 3.28
CA GLY A 50 -0.65 2.21 2.64
C GLY A 50 -1.75 3.09 3.25
N LEU A 51 -1.76 3.25 4.58
CA LEU A 51 -2.74 4.07 5.29
C LEU A 51 -2.59 5.56 4.94
N ILE A 52 -1.36 6.07 4.86
CA ILE A 52 -1.10 7.46 4.45
C ILE A 52 -1.65 7.72 3.05
N ILE A 53 -1.38 6.81 2.12
CA ILE A 53 -1.89 6.89 0.73
C ILE A 53 -3.42 6.85 0.72
N LEU A 54 -4.03 5.95 1.49
CA LEU A 54 -5.48 5.83 1.60
C LEU A 54 -6.12 7.13 2.10
N ILE A 55 -5.55 7.74 3.15
CA ILE A 55 -6.03 9.03 3.68
C ILE A 55 -5.97 10.10 2.58
N GLY A 56 -4.89 10.18 1.82
CA GLY A 56 -4.77 11.11 0.68
C GLY A 56 -5.87 10.90 -0.37
N TYR A 57 -6.18 9.65 -0.71
CA TYR A 57 -7.29 9.33 -1.63
C TYR A 57 -8.66 9.69 -1.06
N LEU A 58 -8.88 9.51 0.25
CA LEU A 58 -10.12 9.90 0.91
C LEU A 58 -10.31 11.42 0.93
N ILE A 59 -9.25 12.19 1.18
CA ILE A 59 -9.27 13.65 1.09
C ILE A 59 -9.61 14.08 -0.34
N TRP A 60 -8.94 13.51 -1.35
CA TRP A 60 -9.24 13.82 -2.75
C TRP A 60 -10.70 13.48 -3.10
N LEU A 61 -11.23 12.36 -2.59
CA LEU A 61 -12.63 12.01 -2.78
C LEU A 61 -13.56 13.04 -2.15
N ALA A 62 -13.27 13.50 -0.93
CA ALA A 62 -14.07 14.51 -0.23
C ALA A 62 -14.08 15.84 -1.00
N VAL A 63 -12.93 16.30 -1.48
CA VAL A 63 -12.81 17.51 -2.32
C VAL A 63 -13.61 17.36 -3.63
N LEU A 64 -13.49 16.21 -4.31
CA LEU A 64 -14.24 15.96 -5.56
C LEU A 64 -15.76 15.91 -5.34
N LYS A 65 -16.22 15.47 -4.16
CA LYS A 65 -17.64 15.46 -3.80
C LYS A 65 -18.16 16.84 -3.42
N HIS A 66 -17.35 17.66 -2.75
CA HIS A 66 -17.72 19.04 -2.38
C HIS A 66 -17.68 20.00 -3.59
N SER A 67 -16.84 19.73 -4.58
CA SER A 67 -16.75 20.53 -5.81
C SER A 67 -17.87 20.25 -6.82
N LYS A 68 -18.78 19.32 -6.52
CA LYS A 68 -19.92 18.93 -7.36
C LYS A 68 -21.22 19.34 -6.70
#